data_AF-A0A5E4QBG2-F1
#
_entry.id   AF-A0A5E4QBG2-F1
#
_cell.length_a   1.000
_cell.length_b   1.000
_cell.length_c   1.000
_cell.angle_alpha   90.00
_cell.angle_beta   90.00
_cell.angle_gamma   90.00
#
_symmetry.space_group_name_H-M   'P 1'
#
loop_
_entity.id
_entity.type
_entity.pdbx_description
1 polymer ?
#
loop_
_entity_poly.entity_id
_entity_poly.type
_entity_poly.pdbx_seq_one_letter_code
_entity_poly.pdbx_strand_id
1 'polypeptide(L)'
;MHIFYWFQDTRTHVVVELYETEKSYVEALEILVKKYLHPLKSPENAGLLDAFVVDEIFYQVPAILNVHQVFLEQLRRRLEQWDIQQKVGDVFLDVFTKPTVMDTYMSFISNLKKAKETIKTSAASRPAFAKFLDAMARDHKGKLSLDNLLIKPVQKFPSYKLLIQRLIKHTDQTHPDHKLLLEAQKEIHDLLELINCTERESLELEMQQQTLRDLEQMIEGLSNLVTADRTYIKHETVMMTAAQGNTKDRSLFLFKHTKVA
;
A
#
# COMPACT_ATOMS: atom_id res chain seq x y z
N MET A 1 -7.11 35.45 7.75
CA MET A 1 -6.92 36.06 9.09
C MET A 1 -7.76 35.33 10.16
N HIS A 2 -7.74 33.99 10.21
CA HIS A 2 -8.59 33.23 11.14
C HIS A 2 -7.95 31.94 11.71
N ILE A 3 -6.65 31.67 11.52
CA ILE A 3 -6.01 30.42 12.01
C ILE A 3 -5.46 30.58 13.44
N PHE A 4 -5.29 31.81 13.92
CA PHE A 4 -4.64 32.07 15.22
C PHE A 4 -5.53 31.89 16.46
N TYR A 5 -6.85 31.69 16.31
CA TYR A 5 -7.78 31.51 17.44
C TYR A 5 -8.14 30.05 17.77
N TRP A 6 -7.57 29.07 17.07
CA TRP A 6 -7.94 27.64 17.18
C TRP A 6 -7.28 26.90 18.36
N PHE A 7 -6.46 27.57 19.16
CA PHE A 7 -5.60 26.91 20.15
C PHE A 7 -6.07 27.08 21.60
N GLN A 8 -7.38 27.02 21.86
CA GLN A 8 -7.88 27.00 23.24
C GLN A 8 -7.96 25.60 23.84
N ASP A 9 -8.06 24.53 23.02
CA ASP A 9 -8.15 23.16 23.51
C ASP A 9 -7.38 22.15 22.63
N THR A 10 -6.97 21.03 23.25
CA THR A 10 -6.17 19.99 22.59
C THR A 10 -6.94 19.21 21.52
N ARG A 11 -8.25 19.02 21.66
CA ARG A 11 -9.07 18.28 20.67
C ARG A 11 -9.09 19.06 19.36
N THR A 12 -9.36 20.36 19.41
CA THR A 12 -9.34 21.23 18.23
C THR A 12 -7.98 21.21 17.53
N HIS A 13 -6.87 21.26 18.29
CA HIS A 13 -5.53 21.11 17.70
C HIS A 13 -5.36 19.78 16.95
N VAL A 14 -5.81 18.66 17.52
CA VAL A 14 -5.68 17.35 16.86
C VAL A 14 -6.53 17.28 15.58
N VAL A 15 -7.70 17.91 15.55
CA VAL A 15 -8.55 17.97 14.34
C VAL A 15 -7.92 18.83 13.25
N VAL A 16 -7.35 19.98 13.60
CA VAL A 16 -6.59 20.81 12.65
C VAL A 16 -5.38 20.04 12.11
N GLU A 17 -4.66 19.33 12.98
CA GLU A 17 -3.54 18.47 12.58
C GLU A 17 -3.99 17.35 11.63
N LEU A 18 -5.13 16.71 11.91
CA LEU A 18 -5.72 15.71 11.00
C LEU A 18 -5.95 16.32 9.61
N TYR A 19 -6.57 17.50 9.53
CA TYR A 19 -6.82 18.15 8.25
C TYR A 19 -5.53 18.55 7.51
N GLU A 20 -4.57 19.18 8.19
CA GLU A 20 -3.33 19.63 7.54
C GLU A 20 -2.45 18.46 7.07
N THR A 21 -2.38 17.40 7.88
CA THR A 21 -1.67 16.17 7.50
C THR A 21 -2.41 15.42 6.39
N GLU A 22 -3.74 15.52 6.31
CA GLU A 22 -4.53 14.96 5.22
C GLU A 22 -4.35 15.73 3.91
N LYS A 23 -4.40 17.06 3.99
CA LYS A 23 -4.13 17.92 2.85
C LYS A 23 -2.75 17.65 2.25
N SER A 24 -1.72 17.58 3.11
CA SER A 24 -0.35 17.26 2.69
C SER A 24 -0.25 15.87 2.04
N TYR A 25 -1.04 14.91 2.52
CA TYR A 25 -1.09 13.56 1.95
C TYR A 25 -1.77 13.54 0.57
N VAL A 26 -2.92 14.21 0.44
CA VAL A 26 -3.62 14.37 -0.85
C VAL A 26 -2.72 15.07 -1.86
N GLU A 27 -2.02 16.15 -1.49
CA GLU A 27 -1.07 16.84 -2.36
C GLU A 27 0.03 15.88 -2.87
N ALA A 28 0.54 14.98 -2.02
CA ALA A 28 1.52 13.97 -2.42
C ALA A 28 0.95 12.94 -3.41
N LEU A 29 -0.32 12.52 -3.25
CA LEU A 29 -1.01 11.67 -4.21
C LEU A 29 -1.31 12.39 -5.52
N GLU A 30 -1.67 13.67 -5.47
CA GLU A 30 -1.86 14.49 -6.66
C GLU A 30 -0.57 14.65 -7.45
N ILE A 31 0.58 14.72 -6.79
CA ILE A 31 1.88 14.72 -7.47
C ILE A 31 2.07 13.41 -8.25
N LEU A 32 1.80 12.25 -7.64
CA LEU A 32 1.88 10.96 -8.34
C LEU A 32 1.03 10.97 -9.62
N VAL A 33 -0.19 11.48 -9.55
CA VAL A 33 -1.10 11.49 -10.69
C VAL A 33 -0.73 12.56 -11.72
N LYS A 34 -0.62 13.82 -11.31
CA LYS A 34 -0.47 14.99 -12.19
C LYS A 34 0.94 15.15 -12.74
N LYS A 35 1.98 14.76 -12.00
CA LYS A 35 3.39 14.96 -12.38
C LYS A 35 4.05 13.70 -12.93
N TYR A 36 3.56 12.52 -12.59
CA TYR A 36 4.11 11.26 -13.11
C TYR A 36 3.16 10.55 -14.06
N LEU A 37 1.98 10.12 -13.58
CA LEU A 37 1.06 9.30 -14.39
C LEU A 37 0.58 10.03 -15.66
N HIS A 38 0.04 11.25 -15.55
CA HIS A 38 -0.48 11.95 -16.74
C HIS A 38 0.63 12.27 -17.75
N PRO A 39 1.81 12.80 -17.34
CA PRO A 39 2.89 13.03 -18.28
C PRO A 39 3.40 11.75 -18.94
N LEU A 40 3.52 10.64 -18.22
CA LEU A 40 3.94 9.35 -18.78
C LEU A 40 2.92 8.78 -19.79
N LYS A 41 1.64 9.13 -19.65
CA LYS A 41 0.59 8.77 -20.62
C LYS A 41 0.42 9.78 -21.76
N SER A 42 1.12 10.91 -21.73
CA SER A 42 0.99 11.94 -22.77
C SER A 42 1.68 11.50 -24.07
N PRO A 43 1.18 11.94 -25.26
CA PRO A 43 1.82 11.63 -26.54
C PRO A 43 3.29 12.07 -26.62
N GLU A 44 3.64 13.16 -25.94
CA GLU A 44 5.01 13.71 -25.88
C GLU A 44 6.00 12.74 -25.23
N ASN A 45 5.52 11.88 -24.33
CA ASN A 45 6.34 10.92 -23.58
C ASN A 45 6.03 9.46 -23.93
N ALA A 46 5.28 9.20 -25.02
CA ALA A 46 4.87 7.84 -25.41
C ALA A 46 6.05 6.87 -25.65
N GLY A 47 7.25 7.39 -25.90
CA GLY A 47 8.49 6.61 -26.02
C GLY A 47 9.17 6.25 -24.70
N LEU A 48 8.72 6.78 -23.55
CA LEU A 48 9.35 6.49 -22.24
C LEU A 48 8.94 5.11 -21.74
N LEU A 49 7.62 4.86 -21.66
CA LEU A 49 7.03 3.60 -21.20
C LEU A 49 5.78 3.29 -21.99
N ASP A 50 5.52 2.00 -22.15
CA ASP A 50 4.28 1.51 -22.73
C ASP A 50 3.11 1.84 -21.78
N ALA A 51 1.95 2.21 -22.32
CA ALA A 51 0.81 2.66 -21.52
C ALA A 51 0.39 1.62 -20.46
N PHE A 52 0.44 0.33 -20.80
CA PHE A 52 0.16 -0.77 -19.88
C PHE A 52 1.15 -0.84 -18.70
N VAL A 53 2.43 -0.55 -18.95
CA VAL A 53 3.46 -0.50 -17.90
C VAL A 53 3.21 0.68 -16.96
N VAL A 54 2.78 1.83 -17.51
CA VAL A 54 2.37 2.97 -16.69
C VAL A 54 1.15 2.62 -15.83
N ASP A 55 0.15 1.96 -16.40
CA ASP A 55 -1.03 1.50 -15.65
C ASP A 55 -0.69 0.53 -14.52
N GLU A 56 0.28 -0.35 -14.75
CA GLU A 56 0.79 -1.26 -13.72
C GLU A 56 1.50 -0.49 -12.59
N ILE A 57 2.36 0.48 -12.90
CA ILE A 57 3.10 1.24 -11.88
C ILE A 57 2.16 2.02 -10.96
N PHE A 58 1.09 2.60 -11.50
CA PHE A 58 0.16 3.46 -10.77
C PHE A 58 -1.18 2.80 -10.48
N TYR A 59 -1.25 1.48 -10.57
CA TYR A 59 -2.47 0.71 -10.32
C TYR A 59 -3.10 1.13 -8.99
N GLN A 60 -4.40 1.42 -9.00
CA GLN A 60 -5.20 1.90 -7.86
C GLN A 60 -4.80 3.27 -7.25
N VAL A 61 -3.69 3.90 -7.65
CA VAL A 61 -3.30 5.23 -7.13
C VAL A 61 -4.37 6.30 -7.38
N PRO A 62 -5.00 6.42 -8.57
CA PRO A 62 -6.08 7.39 -8.79
C PRO A 62 -7.33 7.13 -7.94
N ALA A 63 -7.64 5.86 -7.67
CA ALA A 63 -8.77 5.48 -6.83
C ALA A 63 -8.52 5.87 -5.37
N ILE A 64 -7.32 5.59 -4.84
CA ILE A 64 -6.89 6.04 -3.52
C ILE A 64 -6.93 7.57 -3.42
N LEU A 65 -6.42 8.29 -4.42
CA LEU A 65 -6.49 9.76 -4.46
C LEU A 65 -7.94 10.24 -4.33
N ASN A 66 -8.88 9.64 -5.07
CA ASN A 66 -10.29 10.02 -5.01
C ASN A 66 -10.90 9.79 -3.61
N VAL A 67 -10.61 8.66 -2.96
CA VAL A 67 -11.05 8.38 -1.58
C VAL A 67 -10.60 9.49 -0.64
N HIS A 68 -9.33 9.87 -0.72
CA HIS A 68 -8.75 10.88 0.17
C HIS A 68 -9.14 12.32 -0.18
N GLN A 69 -9.41 12.64 -1.44
CA GLN A 69 -10.01 13.93 -1.83
C GLN A 69 -11.41 14.09 -1.25
N VAL A 70 -12.23 13.02 -1.27
CA VAL A 70 -13.56 13.03 -0.63
C VAL A 70 -13.42 13.23 0.88
N PHE A 71 -12.52 12.49 1.54
CA PHE A 71 -12.27 12.63 2.98
C PHE A 71 -11.79 14.05 3.34
N LEU A 72 -10.81 14.59 2.61
CA LEU A 72 -10.30 15.95 2.82
C LEU A 72 -11.38 17.01 2.66
N GLU A 73 -12.25 16.90 1.65
CA GLU A 73 -13.35 17.84 1.44
C GLU A 73 -14.36 17.79 2.59
N GLN A 74 -14.67 16.60 3.12
CA GLN A 74 -15.54 16.48 4.29
C GLN A 74 -14.92 17.09 5.55
N LEU A 75 -13.62 16.89 5.77
CA LEU A 75 -12.89 17.53 6.86
C LEU A 75 -12.86 19.06 6.71
N ARG A 76 -12.63 19.55 5.49
CA ARG A 76 -12.63 20.99 5.17
C ARG A 76 -13.96 21.63 5.55
N ARG A 77 -15.08 21.04 5.12
CA ARG A 77 -16.43 21.51 5.45
C ARG A 77 -16.71 21.51 6.94
N ARG A 78 -16.21 20.51 7.67
CA ARG A 78 -16.33 20.46 9.14
C ARG A 78 -15.58 21.62 9.79
N LEU A 79 -14.38 21.92 9.32
CA LEU A 79 -13.56 23.02 9.84
C LEU A 79 -14.08 24.41 9.47
N GLU A 80 -14.82 24.59 8.38
CA GLU A 80 -15.40 25.90 8.04
C GLU A 80 -16.35 26.44 9.11
N GLN A 81 -17.02 25.55 9.84
CA GLN A 81 -17.99 25.89 10.88
C GLN A 81 -17.68 25.16 12.19
N TRP A 82 -16.39 24.99 12.50
CA TRP A 82 -15.98 24.17 13.64
C TRP A 82 -16.54 24.66 14.97
N ASP A 83 -16.99 23.70 15.77
CA ASP A 83 -17.33 23.87 17.18
C ASP A 83 -16.83 22.65 17.95
N ILE A 84 -16.49 22.83 19.23
CA ILE A 84 -15.91 21.74 20.03
C ILE A 84 -16.85 20.53 20.15
N GLN A 85 -18.18 20.73 20.07
CA GLN A 85 -19.21 19.70 20.10
C GLN A 85 -19.41 18.98 18.75
N GLN A 86 -18.71 19.42 17.68
CA GLN A 86 -18.79 18.76 16.39
C GLN A 86 -18.10 17.40 16.38
N LYS A 87 -18.59 16.58 15.46
CA LYS A 87 -18.15 15.21 15.25
C LYS A 87 -17.06 15.16 14.17
N VAL A 88 -16.14 14.23 14.27
CA VAL A 88 -15.22 13.89 13.17
C VAL A 88 -15.12 12.38 12.97
N GLY A 89 -15.54 11.57 13.95
CA GLY A 89 -15.62 10.12 13.81
C GLY A 89 -16.58 9.70 12.70
N ASP A 90 -17.69 10.43 12.51
CA ASP A 90 -18.63 10.20 11.41
C ASP A 90 -17.99 10.39 10.03
N VAL A 91 -17.06 11.33 9.89
CA VAL A 91 -16.33 11.58 8.63
C VAL A 91 -15.41 10.40 8.30
N PHE A 92 -14.74 9.83 9.30
CA PHE A 92 -13.95 8.60 9.10
C PHE A 92 -14.86 7.44 8.68
N LEU A 93 -15.95 7.23 9.40
CA LEU A 93 -16.86 6.12 9.15
C LEU A 93 -17.50 6.21 7.76
N ASP A 94 -17.96 7.40 7.33
CA ASP A 94 -18.55 7.57 6.00
C ASP A 94 -17.59 7.17 4.87
N VAL A 95 -16.29 7.41 5.02
CA VAL A 95 -15.32 7.12 3.98
C VAL A 95 -14.78 5.69 4.10
N PHE A 96 -14.26 5.32 5.26
CA PHE A 96 -13.42 4.12 5.39
C PHE A 96 -14.20 2.83 5.62
N THR A 97 -15.49 2.88 5.99
CA THR A 97 -16.33 1.66 6.09
C THR A 97 -16.83 1.14 4.73
N LYS A 98 -16.59 1.89 3.65
CA LYS A 98 -17.02 1.50 2.31
C LYS A 98 -16.19 0.30 1.84
N PRO A 99 -16.81 -0.85 1.46
CA PRO A 99 -16.07 -2.04 1.02
C PRO A 99 -15.10 -1.76 -0.14
N THR A 100 -15.49 -0.85 -1.02
CA THR A 100 -14.66 -0.42 -2.16
C THR A 100 -13.31 0.17 -1.74
N VAL A 101 -13.22 0.80 -0.55
CA VAL A 101 -11.96 1.34 -0.03
C VAL A 101 -11.03 0.20 0.36
N MET A 102 -11.55 -0.80 1.07
CA MET A 102 -10.80 -2.02 1.40
C MET A 102 -10.24 -2.69 0.14
N ASP A 103 -11.09 -2.98 -0.85
CA ASP A 103 -10.69 -3.63 -2.10
C ASP A 103 -9.62 -2.86 -2.87
N THR A 104 -9.76 -1.52 -2.90
CA THR A 104 -8.79 -0.61 -3.52
C THR A 104 -7.42 -0.72 -2.87
N TYR A 105 -7.37 -0.72 -1.53
CA TYR A 105 -6.12 -0.80 -0.78
C TYR A 105 -5.45 -2.17 -0.91
N MET A 106 -6.22 -3.25 -0.84
CA MET A 106 -5.67 -4.60 -1.02
C MET A 106 -5.07 -4.77 -2.41
N SER A 107 -5.82 -4.36 -3.44
CA SER A 107 -5.36 -4.38 -4.82
C SER A 107 -4.10 -3.53 -5.04
N PHE A 108 -4.01 -2.37 -4.39
CA PHE A 108 -2.82 -1.52 -4.43
C PHE A 108 -1.60 -2.21 -3.80
N ILE A 109 -1.77 -2.77 -2.59
CA ILE A 109 -0.67 -3.39 -1.83
C ILE A 109 -0.13 -4.61 -2.55
N SER A 110 -1.01 -5.48 -3.05
CA SER A 110 -0.61 -6.67 -3.82
C SER A 110 0.19 -6.32 -5.08
N ASN A 111 0.00 -5.12 -5.65
CA ASN A 111 0.74 -4.66 -6.82
C ASN A 111 1.96 -3.77 -6.47
N LEU A 112 2.04 -3.23 -5.25
CA LEU A 112 3.04 -2.21 -4.89
C LEU A 112 4.48 -2.68 -5.11
N LYS A 113 4.78 -3.95 -4.79
CA LYS A 113 6.10 -4.51 -5.05
C LYS A 113 6.41 -4.60 -6.53
N LYS A 114 5.47 -5.14 -7.33
CA LYS A 114 5.59 -5.24 -8.78
C LYS A 114 5.82 -3.85 -9.40
N ALA A 115 5.07 -2.84 -8.97
CA ALA A 115 5.27 -1.46 -9.41
C ALA A 115 6.70 -0.96 -9.15
N LYS A 116 7.25 -1.19 -7.94
CA LYS A 116 8.63 -0.80 -7.60
C LYS A 116 9.68 -1.53 -8.45
N GLU A 117 9.50 -2.82 -8.70
CA GLU A 117 10.38 -3.60 -9.56
C GLU A 117 10.33 -3.16 -11.02
N THR A 118 9.12 -2.86 -11.51
CA THR A 118 8.88 -2.33 -12.84
C THR A 118 9.52 -0.95 -13.01
N ILE A 119 9.41 -0.06 -12.02
CA ILE A 119 10.13 1.23 -12.01
C ILE A 119 11.64 1.00 -12.10
N LYS A 120 12.20 0.16 -11.22
CA LYS A 120 13.64 -0.10 -11.16
C LYS A 120 14.18 -0.68 -12.47
N THR A 121 13.53 -1.71 -12.99
CA THR A 121 13.95 -2.40 -14.22
C THR A 121 13.80 -1.50 -15.45
N SER A 122 12.71 -0.73 -15.51
CA SER A 122 12.50 0.22 -16.60
C SER A 122 13.51 1.36 -16.57
N ALA A 123 13.83 1.90 -15.40
CA ALA A 123 14.84 2.95 -15.25
C ALA A 123 16.24 2.46 -15.64
N ALA A 124 16.59 1.21 -15.29
CA ALA A 124 17.86 0.60 -15.65
C ALA A 124 18.00 0.35 -17.16
N SER A 125 16.91 -0.06 -17.82
CA SER A 125 16.92 -0.40 -19.26
C SER A 125 16.63 0.79 -20.19
N ARG A 126 15.97 1.86 -19.69
CA ARG A 126 15.54 3.01 -20.50
C ARG A 126 16.10 4.32 -19.92
N PRO A 127 17.26 4.82 -20.41
CA PRO A 127 17.89 6.05 -19.90
C PRO A 127 17.03 7.30 -19.98
N ALA A 128 16.14 7.40 -20.99
CA ALA A 128 15.21 8.52 -21.12
C ALA A 128 14.19 8.55 -19.97
N PHE A 129 13.69 7.37 -19.55
CA PHE A 129 12.78 7.26 -18.41
C PHE A 129 13.49 7.57 -17.09
N ALA A 130 14.74 7.12 -16.90
CA ALA A 130 15.53 7.50 -15.73
C ALA A 130 15.72 9.02 -15.63
N LYS A 131 16.05 9.69 -16.75
CA LYS A 131 16.16 11.15 -16.79
C LYS A 131 14.84 11.86 -16.47
N PHE A 132 13.71 11.30 -16.92
CA PHE A 132 12.38 11.80 -16.57
C PHE A 132 12.14 11.71 -15.06
N LEU A 133 12.42 10.57 -14.43
CA LEU A 133 12.27 10.39 -12.98
C LEU A 133 13.14 11.37 -12.20
N ASP A 134 14.40 11.56 -12.60
CA ASP A 134 15.32 12.52 -11.97
C ASP A 134 14.82 13.96 -12.09
N ALA A 135 14.28 14.33 -13.26
CA ALA A 135 13.73 15.66 -13.48
C ALA A 135 12.53 15.92 -12.56
N MET A 136 11.59 14.96 -12.48
CA MET A 136 10.41 15.09 -11.62
C MET A 136 10.78 15.10 -10.13
N ALA A 137 11.75 14.28 -9.72
CA ALA A 137 12.23 14.27 -8.34
C ALA A 137 12.86 15.62 -7.94
N ARG A 138 13.59 16.28 -8.84
CA ARG A 138 14.17 17.61 -8.57
C ARG A 138 13.13 18.73 -8.49
N ASP A 139 12.06 18.67 -9.28
CA ASP A 139 10.96 19.65 -9.26
C ASP A 139 10.15 19.58 -7.95
N HIS A 140 10.14 18.42 -7.29
CA HIS A 140 9.45 18.24 -6.03
C HIS A 140 10.18 18.91 -4.86
N LYS A 141 9.47 19.76 -4.10
CA LYS A 141 10.03 20.51 -2.94
C LYS A 141 10.75 19.63 -1.90
N GLY A 142 10.34 18.37 -1.76
CA GLY A 142 10.96 17.39 -0.84
C GLY A 142 11.98 16.44 -1.47
N LYS A 143 12.28 16.59 -2.78
CA LYS A 143 13.17 15.70 -3.55
C LYS A 143 12.91 14.20 -3.33
N LEU A 144 11.63 13.85 -3.22
CA LEU A 144 11.22 12.47 -2.97
C LEU A 144 11.27 11.71 -4.29
N SER A 145 11.84 10.51 -4.26
CA SER A 145 11.75 9.57 -5.38
C SER A 145 10.31 9.08 -5.56
N LEU A 146 10.01 8.56 -6.75
CA LEU A 146 8.72 7.96 -7.06
C LEU A 146 8.40 6.80 -6.07
N ASP A 147 9.38 5.98 -5.73
CA ASP A 147 9.23 4.89 -4.75
C ASP A 147 8.84 5.40 -3.35
N ASN A 148 9.40 6.52 -2.91
CA ASN A 148 9.09 7.14 -1.62
C ASN A 148 7.69 7.76 -1.59
N LEU A 149 7.14 8.15 -2.74
CA LEU A 149 5.76 8.61 -2.86
C LEU A 149 4.79 7.41 -2.86
N LEU A 150 5.12 6.34 -3.58
CA LEU A 150 4.27 5.15 -3.68
C LEU A 150 4.11 4.36 -2.38
N ILE A 151 5.01 4.50 -1.41
CA ILE A 151 4.84 3.83 -0.10
C ILE A 151 3.88 4.58 0.84
N LYS A 152 3.56 5.85 0.56
CA LYS A 152 2.76 6.69 1.47
C LYS A 152 1.36 6.14 1.80
N PRO A 153 0.60 5.51 0.88
CA PRO A 153 -0.71 4.96 1.21
C PRO A 153 -0.68 3.90 2.32
N VAL A 154 0.33 3.05 2.35
CA VAL A 154 0.53 2.06 3.43
C VAL A 154 0.82 2.75 4.76
N GLN A 155 1.64 3.80 4.73
CA GLN A 155 2.08 4.54 5.92
C GLN A 155 0.99 5.42 6.54
N LYS A 156 -0.14 5.66 5.83
CA LYS A 156 -1.16 6.61 6.26
C LYS A 156 -2.03 6.08 7.42
N PHE A 157 -2.37 4.79 7.42
CA PHE A 157 -3.23 4.19 8.45
C PHE A 157 -2.62 4.15 9.86
N PRO A 158 -1.32 3.86 10.04
CA PRO A 158 -0.66 4.04 11.33
C PRO A 158 -0.80 5.47 11.87
N SER A 159 -0.68 6.48 11.00
CA SER A 159 -0.88 7.89 11.41
C SER A 159 -2.31 8.17 11.83
N TYR A 160 -3.31 7.65 11.10
CA TYR A 160 -4.72 7.78 11.51
C TYR A 160 -5.00 7.12 12.86
N LYS A 161 -4.46 5.92 13.11
CA LYS A 161 -4.60 5.25 14.41
C LYS A 161 -4.13 6.16 15.56
N LEU A 162 -2.97 6.80 15.41
CA LEU A 162 -2.42 7.70 16.43
C LEU A 162 -3.26 8.98 16.59
N LEU A 163 -3.75 9.56 15.50
CA LEU A 163 -4.63 10.74 15.53
C LEU A 163 -5.96 10.44 16.22
N ILE A 164 -6.61 9.32 15.88
CA ILE A 164 -7.88 8.92 16.50
C ILE A 164 -7.68 8.60 17.99
N GLN A 165 -6.60 7.92 18.37
CA GLN A 165 -6.26 7.69 19.79
C GLN A 165 -6.13 9.00 20.57
N ARG A 166 -5.47 10.01 19.98
CA ARG A 166 -5.35 11.35 20.57
C ARG A 166 -6.71 12.06 20.64
N LEU A 167 -7.54 11.96 19.60
CA LEU A 167 -8.90 12.51 19.62
C LEU A 167 -9.72 11.91 20.75
N ILE A 168 -9.76 10.58 20.89
CA ILE A 168 -10.49 9.89 21.97
C ILE A 168 -10.00 10.36 23.34
N LYS A 169 -8.68 10.43 23.54
CA LYS A 169 -8.08 10.89 24.81
C LYS A 169 -8.54 12.29 25.21
N HIS A 170 -8.82 13.17 24.24
CA HIS A 170 -9.23 14.55 24.45
C HIS A 170 -10.72 14.79 24.18
N THR A 171 -11.54 13.74 24.13
CA THR A 171 -12.98 13.83 23.92
C THR A 171 -13.71 13.18 25.10
N ASP A 172 -14.48 13.95 25.85
CA ASP A 172 -15.25 13.46 27.00
C ASP A 172 -16.22 12.32 26.60
N GLN A 173 -16.51 11.38 27.49
CA GLN A 173 -17.40 10.25 27.20
C GLN A 173 -18.84 10.68 26.89
N THR A 174 -19.27 11.83 27.41
CA THR A 174 -20.59 12.42 27.15
C THR A 174 -20.67 13.16 25.81
N HIS A 175 -19.53 13.41 25.17
CA HIS A 175 -19.45 14.12 23.90
C HIS A 175 -20.08 13.28 22.77
N PRO A 176 -20.88 13.87 21.86
CA PRO A 176 -21.57 13.12 20.81
C PRO A 176 -20.65 12.36 19.85
N ASP A 177 -19.39 12.78 19.72
CA ASP A 177 -18.37 12.13 18.88
C ASP A 177 -17.64 10.97 19.56
N HIS A 178 -17.72 10.81 20.89
CA HIS A 178 -16.87 9.84 21.60
C HIS A 178 -17.09 8.41 21.10
N LYS A 179 -18.36 8.00 20.98
CA LYS A 179 -18.72 6.67 20.46
C LYS A 179 -18.29 6.49 19.00
N LEU A 180 -18.47 7.52 18.17
CA LEU A 180 -18.10 7.49 16.76
C LEU A 180 -16.58 7.38 16.57
N LEU A 181 -15.79 8.02 17.43
CA LEU A 181 -14.34 7.90 17.43
C LEU A 181 -13.88 6.49 17.82
N LEU A 182 -14.56 5.82 18.76
CA LEU A 182 -14.27 4.42 19.10
C LEU A 182 -14.59 3.49 17.92
N GLU A 183 -15.73 3.71 17.25
CA GLU A 183 -16.09 2.96 16.04
C GLU A 183 -15.08 3.21 14.90
N ALA A 184 -14.69 4.47 14.66
CA ALA A 184 -13.68 4.83 13.67
C ALA A 184 -12.30 4.25 14.02
N GLN A 185 -11.94 4.20 15.30
CA GLN A 185 -10.69 3.56 15.75
C GLN A 185 -10.68 2.08 15.38
N LYS A 186 -11.79 1.38 15.61
CA LYS A 186 -11.93 -0.03 15.23
C LYS A 186 -11.78 -0.21 13.73
N GLU A 187 -12.53 0.56 12.94
CA GLU A 187 -12.50 0.46 11.47
C GLU A 187 -11.07 0.68 10.90
N ILE A 188 -10.40 1.75 11.35
CA ILE A 188 -9.02 2.04 10.93
C ILE A 188 -8.03 0.97 11.43
N HIS A 189 -8.28 0.37 12.60
CA HIS A 189 -7.46 -0.72 13.11
C HIS A 189 -7.61 -1.98 12.26
N ASP A 190 -8.84 -2.37 11.94
CA ASP A 190 -9.15 -3.55 11.13
C ASP A 190 -8.54 -3.39 9.72
N LEU A 191 -8.67 -2.21 9.10
CA LEU A 191 -8.00 -1.90 7.83
C LEU A 191 -6.47 -1.98 7.94
N LEU A 192 -5.88 -1.45 9.02
CA LEU A 192 -4.43 -1.53 9.23
C LEU A 192 -3.94 -2.98 9.40
N GLU A 193 -4.68 -3.81 10.14
CA GLU A 193 -4.34 -5.22 10.31
C GLU A 193 -4.40 -5.96 8.97
N LEU A 194 -5.43 -5.68 8.18
CA LEU A 194 -5.58 -6.26 6.87
C LEU A 194 -4.44 -5.83 5.93
N ILE A 195 -4.09 -4.54 5.90
CA ILE A 195 -2.93 -4.03 5.15
C ILE A 195 -1.66 -4.80 5.52
N ASN A 196 -1.37 -4.93 6.82
CA ASN A 196 -0.20 -5.66 7.30
C ASN A 196 -0.25 -7.15 6.95
N CYS A 197 -1.45 -7.75 6.95
CA CYS A 197 -1.66 -9.14 6.57
C CYS A 197 -1.35 -9.34 5.08
N THR A 198 -1.92 -8.51 4.21
CA THR A 198 -1.68 -8.57 2.76
C THR A 198 -0.22 -8.30 2.39
N GLU A 199 0.45 -7.38 3.09
CA GLU A 199 1.90 -7.18 2.91
C GLU A 199 2.69 -8.44 3.27
N ARG A 200 2.35 -9.10 4.39
CA ARG A 200 3.01 -10.35 4.82
C ARG A 200 2.75 -11.48 3.83
N GLU A 201 1.50 -11.70 3.44
CA GLU A 201 1.12 -12.73 2.47
C GLU A 201 1.83 -12.52 1.12
N SER A 202 1.90 -11.27 0.65
CA SER A 202 2.63 -10.93 -0.58
C SER A 202 4.11 -11.28 -0.49
N LEU A 203 4.76 -11.06 0.66
CA LEU A 203 6.17 -11.42 0.88
C LEU A 203 6.36 -12.93 0.96
N GLU A 204 5.47 -13.64 1.66
CA GLU A 204 5.53 -15.10 1.80
C GLU A 204 5.36 -15.80 0.45
N LEU A 205 4.39 -15.38 -0.36
CA LEU A 205 4.15 -15.92 -1.70
C LEU A 205 5.38 -15.77 -2.60
N GLU A 206 6.06 -14.63 -2.50
CA GLU A 206 7.25 -14.38 -3.28
C GLU A 206 8.44 -15.23 -2.82
N MET A 207 8.69 -15.32 -1.51
CA MET A 207 9.73 -16.19 -0.97
C MET A 207 9.53 -17.64 -1.41
N GLN A 208 8.28 -18.10 -1.45
CA GLN A 208 7.92 -19.40 -1.99
C GLN A 208 8.24 -19.51 -3.49
N GLN A 209 7.86 -18.53 -4.30
CA GLN A 209 8.16 -18.52 -5.73
C GLN A 209 9.67 -18.50 -6.01
N GLN A 210 10.44 -17.71 -5.26
CA GLN A 210 11.90 -17.67 -5.40
C GLN A 210 12.53 -19.01 -5.04
N THR A 211 12.08 -19.63 -3.95
CA THR A 211 12.54 -20.97 -3.55
C THR A 211 12.28 -22.01 -4.65
N LEU A 212 11.13 -21.95 -5.32
CA LEU A 212 10.82 -22.85 -6.44
C LEU A 212 11.73 -22.60 -7.64
N ARG A 213 12.03 -21.34 -7.98
CA ARG A 213 12.96 -20.99 -9.06
C ARG A 213 14.37 -21.51 -8.78
N ASP A 214 14.84 -21.34 -7.55
CA ASP A 214 16.16 -21.82 -7.15
C ASP A 214 16.25 -23.35 -7.26
N LEU A 215 15.18 -24.07 -6.88
CA LEU A 215 15.11 -25.53 -7.03
C LEU A 215 15.11 -25.99 -8.49
N GLU A 216 14.41 -25.29 -9.40
CA GLU A 216 14.47 -25.60 -10.84
C GLU A 216 15.87 -25.41 -11.41
N GLN A 217 16.60 -24.38 -10.96
CA GLN A 217 17.95 -24.11 -11.44
C GLN A 217 18.98 -25.12 -10.91
N MET A 218 18.79 -25.61 -9.69
CA MET A 218 19.73 -26.53 -9.05
C MET A 218 19.58 -27.99 -9.48
N ILE A 219 18.40 -28.40 -9.98
CA ILE A 219 18.08 -29.81 -10.19
C ILE A 219 17.84 -30.08 -11.67
N GLU A 220 18.81 -30.74 -12.31
CA GLU A 220 18.66 -31.18 -13.70
C GLU A 220 17.41 -32.05 -13.89
N GLY A 221 16.60 -31.68 -14.88
CA GLY A 221 15.37 -32.39 -15.24
C GLY A 221 14.11 -31.96 -14.49
N LEU A 222 14.21 -31.11 -13.45
CA LEU A 222 13.03 -30.46 -12.86
C LEU A 222 12.67 -29.21 -13.66
N SER A 223 11.46 -29.19 -14.21
CA SER A 223 10.90 -28.04 -14.90
C SER A 223 9.42 -27.88 -14.52
N ASN A 224 8.90 -26.65 -14.58
CA ASN A 224 7.51 -26.32 -14.25
C ASN A 224 7.16 -26.55 -12.77
N LEU A 225 8.10 -26.23 -11.87
CA LEU A 225 7.88 -26.11 -10.44
C LEU A 225 7.17 -24.81 -10.06
N VAL A 226 7.51 -23.70 -10.72
CA VAL A 226 6.93 -22.40 -10.40
C VAL A 226 5.49 -22.35 -10.89
N THR A 227 4.56 -22.57 -9.96
CA THR A 227 3.11 -22.55 -10.19
C THR A 227 2.45 -21.87 -8.99
N ALA A 228 1.34 -21.17 -9.22
CA ALA A 228 0.69 -20.37 -8.19
C ALA A 228 0.11 -21.20 -7.02
N ASP A 229 -0.13 -22.49 -7.25
CA ASP A 229 -0.74 -23.42 -6.29
C ASP A 229 0.28 -24.34 -5.59
N ARG A 230 1.57 -24.25 -5.94
CA ARG A 230 2.63 -25.09 -5.38
C ARG A 230 3.43 -24.36 -4.31
N THR A 231 3.57 -25.01 -3.16
CA THR A 231 4.40 -24.53 -2.06
C THR A 231 5.46 -25.58 -1.73
N TYR A 232 6.72 -25.17 -1.70
CA TYR A 232 7.80 -26.01 -1.20
C TYR A 232 7.73 -26.15 0.33
N ILE A 233 7.83 -27.37 0.85
CA ILE A 233 7.80 -27.64 2.30
C ILE A 233 9.19 -27.97 2.82
N LYS A 234 9.83 -29.01 2.28
CA LYS A 234 11.14 -29.49 2.74
C LYS A 234 11.80 -30.39 1.71
N HIS A 235 13.10 -30.65 1.88
CA HIS A 235 13.79 -31.74 1.20
C HIS A 235 14.61 -32.55 2.20
N GLU A 236 14.87 -33.81 1.87
CA GLU A 236 15.58 -34.75 2.74
C GLU A 236 16.37 -35.76 1.89
N THR A 237 17.61 -36.03 2.27
CA THR A 237 18.43 -37.04 1.61
C THR A 237 18.20 -38.39 2.28
N VAL A 238 17.77 -39.37 1.50
CA VAL A 238 17.48 -40.73 1.96
C VAL A 238 18.34 -41.74 1.22
N MET A 239 18.74 -42.80 1.92
CA MET A 239 19.35 -43.96 1.28
C MET A 239 18.24 -44.88 0.77
N MET A 240 18.20 -45.11 -0.54
CA MET A 240 17.26 -46.04 -1.16
C MET A 240 17.98 -47.32 -1.58
N THR A 241 17.51 -48.46 -1.09
CA THR A 241 18.00 -49.78 -1.49
C THR A 241 17.32 -50.20 -2.79
N ALA A 242 18.09 -50.38 -3.86
CA ALA A 242 17.57 -50.90 -5.11
C ALA A 242 17.24 -52.41 -5.00
N ALA A 243 16.36 -52.92 -5.87
CA ALA A 243 15.94 -54.33 -5.89
C ALA A 243 17.10 -55.35 -6.05
N GLN A 244 18.29 -54.88 -6.43
CA GLN A 244 19.51 -55.68 -6.60
C GLN A 244 20.49 -55.58 -5.41
N GLY A 245 20.08 -55.00 -4.28
CA GLY A 245 20.89 -54.92 -3.05
C GLY A 245 21.85 -53.71 -2.95
N ASN A 246 22.00 -52.92 -4.02
CA ASN A 246 22.81 -51.70 -3.99
C ASN A 246 22.03 -50.53 -3.38
N THR A 247 22.63 -49.85 -2.40
CA THR A 247 22.10 -48.59 -1.82
C THR A 247 22.56 -47.39 -2.63
N LYS A 248 21.67 -46.41 -2.81
CA LYS A 248 21.99 -45.12 -3.43
C LYS A 248 21.38 -43.97 -2.65
N ASP A 249 22.13 -42.89 -2.49
CA ASP A 249 21.61 -41.64 -1.95
C ASP A 249 20.65 -40.98 -2.94
N ARG A 250 19.51 -40.52 -2.43
CA ARG A 250 18.45 -39.85 -3.18
C ARG A 250 17.92 -38.67 -2.38
N SER A 251 17.82 -37.51 -3.02
CA SER A 251 17.16 -36.35 -2.42
C SER A 251 15.66 -36.38 -2.76
N LEU A 252 14.81 -36.36 -1.73
CA LEU A 252 13.37 -36.25 -1.86
C LEU A 252 12.95 -34.81 -1.57
N PHE A 253 12.13 -34.23 -2.44
CA PHE A 253 11.59 -32.89 -2.29
C PHE A 253 10.08 -32.99 -2.07
N LEU A 254 9.60 -32.37 -1.00
CA LEU A 254 8.19 -32.35 -0.63
C LEU A 254 7.56 -31.01 -1.00
N PHE A 255 6.50 -31.08 -1.80
CA PHE A 255 5.68 -29.94 -2.20
C PHE A 255 4.23 -30.14 -1.78
N LYS A 256 3.56 -29.07 -1.38
CA LYS A 256 2.11 -29.02 -1.21
C LYS A 256 1.48 -28.46 -2.49
N HIS A 257 0.40 -29.05 -2.97
CA HIS A 257 -0.48 -28.43 -3.96
C HIS A 257 -1.76 -28.00 -3.25
N THR A 258 -2.14 -26.74 -3.42
CA THR A 258 -3.39 -26.19 -2.89
C THR A 258 -4.46 -26.33 -3.96
N LYS A 259 -5.25 -27.41 -3.94
CA LYS A 259 -6.43 -27.49 -4.80
C LYS A 259 -7.47 -26.48 -4.30
N VAL A 260 -7.69 -25.41 -5.05
CA VAL A 260 -8.88 -24.59 -4.90
C VAL A 260 -10.02 -25.37 -5.55
N ALA A 261 -10.97 -25.84 -4.73
CA ALA A 261 -12.18 -26.53 -5.17
C ALA A 261 -13.25 -25.53 -5.59
#